data_AF-A0A0M8WXB4-F1
#
_entry.id   AF-A0A0M8WXB4-F1
#
_cell.length_a   1.000
_cell.length_b   1.000
_cell.length_c   1.000
_cell.angle_alpha   90.00
_cell.angle_beta   90.00
_cell.angle_gamma   90.00
#
_symmetry.space_group_name_H-M   'P 1'
#
loop_
_entity.id
_entity.type
_entity.pdbx_description
1 polymer ?
#
loop_
_entity_poly.entity_id
_entity_poly.type
_entity_poly.pdbx_seq_one_letter_code
_entity_poly.pdbx_strand_id
1 'polypeptide(L)'
;MATRGMFSTTDLRPLLAERGIDLSTSQVYRLVTEKPERLSLKILMALLDILGCSMEELIEPMAVAGAARRKTAVGETGGEPGVGALRPKRARVLPK
;
A
#
# COMPACT_ATOMS: atom_id res chain seq x y z
N MET A 1 -24.21 2.60 -0.37
CA MET A 1 -24.70 1.28 0.11
C MET A 1 -26.20 1.29 0.39
N ALA A 2 -26.72 2.15 1.28
CA ALA A 2 -28.16 2.17 1.63
C ALA A 2 -29.10 2.31 0.41
N THR A 3 -28.74 3.13 -0.58
CA THR A 3 -29.49 3.27 -1.85
C THR A 3 -29.63 1.95 -2.64
N ARG A 4 -28.77 0.95 -2.35
CA ARG A 4 -28.77 -0.39 -2.92
C ARG A 4 -29.43 -1.44 -2.01
N GLY A 5 -30.09 -1.01 -0.93
CA GLY A 5 -30.70 -1.91 0.06
C GLY A 5 -29.70 -2.64 0.97
N MET A 6 -28.42 -2.24 0.97
CA MET A 6 -27.39 -2.80 1.86
C MET A 6 -27.28 -1.94 3.13
N PHE A 7 -27.53 -2.57 4.28
CA PHE A 7 -27.52 -1.93 5.60
C PHE A 7 -26.38 -2.42 6.49
N SER A 8 -25.67 -3.46 6.06
CA SER A 8 -24.46 -3.98 6.69
C SER A 8 -23.33 -4.07 5.66
N THR A 9 -22.08 -3.88 6.09
CA THR A 9 -20.92 -4.13 5.22
C THR A 9 -20.87 -5.59 4.76
N THR A 10 -21.39 -6.51 5.58
CA THR A 10 -21.43 -7.94 5.27
C THR A 10 -22.29 -8.27 4.05
N ASP A 11 -23.22 -7.39 3.68
CA ASP A 11 -24.09 -7.56 2.52
C ASP A 11 -23.31 -7.53 1.19
N LEU A 12 -22.10 -6.94 1.18
CA LEU A 12 -21.21 -6.95 0.02
C LEU A 12 -20.58 -8.31 -0.27
N ARG A 13 -20.41 -9.15 0.76
CA ARG A 13 -19.66 -10.40 0.65
C ARG A 13 -20.23 -11.38 -0.40
N PRO A 14 -21.54 -11.72 -0.41
CA PRO A 14 -22.08 -12.59 -1.45
C PRO A 14 -21.92 -12.00 -2.86
N LEU A 15 -22.12 -10.68 -3.01
CA LEU A 15 -22.02 -9.99 -4.30
C LEU A 15 -20.59 -9.95 -4.85
N LEU A 16 -19.60 -9.87 -3.97
CA LEU A 16 -18.19 -9.98 -4.32
C LEU A 16 -17.82 -11.43 -4.69
N ALA A 17 -18.35 -12.41 -3.97
CA ALA A 17 -18.13 -13.83 -4.25
C ALA A 17 -18.68 -14.24 -5.63
N GLU A 18 -19.84 -13.72 -6.05
CA GLU A 18 -20.40 -13.90 -7.41
C GLU A 18 -19.44 -13.43 -8.52
N ARG A 19 -18.57 -12.45 -8.22
CA ARG A 19 -17.53 -11.93 -9.13
C ARG A 19 -16.17 -12.62 -8.94
N GLY A 20 -16.15 -13.74 -8.21
CA GLY A 20 -14.95 -14.50 -7.89
C GLY A 20 -13.98 -13.75 -7.00
N ILE A 21 -14.49 -12.94 -6.07
CA ILE A 21 -13.72 -12.22 -5.06
C ILE A 21 -14.17 -12.73 -3.69
N ASP A 22 -13.46 -13.73 -3.18
CA ASP A 22 -13.72 -14.27 -1.85
C ASP A 22 -12.96 -13.44 -0.81
N LEU A 23 -13.71 -12.77 0.06
CA LEU A 23 -13.19 -11.99 1.18
C LEU A 23 -13.87 -12.42 2.47
N SER A 24 -13.08 -12.47 3.55
CA SER A 24 -13.60 -12.67 4.89
C SER A 24 -14.46 -11.48 5.33
N THR A 25 -15.34 -11.69 6.31
CA THR A 25 -16.15 -10.62 6.89
C THR A 25 -15.30 -9.45 7.40
N SER A 26 -14.14 -9.72 8.01
CA SER A 26 -13.23 -8.69 8.50
C SER A 26 -12.50 -7.95 7.37
N GLN A 27 -12.21 -8.62 6.25
CA GLN A 27 -11.67 -7.94 5.06
C GLN A 27 -12.70 -7.01 4.43
N VAL A 28 -13.96 -7.45 4.31
CA VAL A 28 -15.05 -6.62 3.80
C VAL A 28 -15.31 -5.43 4.74
N TYR A 29 -15.32 -5.65 6.06
CA TYR A 29 -15.45 -4.57 7.02
C TYR A 29 -14.36 -3.52 6.83
N ARG A 30 -13.07 -3.90 6.86
CA ARG A 30 -11.95 -2.96 6.70
C ARG A 30 -11.94 -2.26 5.35
N LEU A 31 -12.34 -2.95 4.28
CA LEU A 31 -12.47 -2.34 2.95
C LEU A 31 -13.44 -1.15 2.93
N VAL A 32 -14.48 -1.20 3.76
CA VAL A 32 -15.53 -0.16 3.80
C VAL A 32 -15.27 0.87 4.90
N THR A 33 -14.71 0.47 6.04
CA THR A 33 -14.58 1.33 7.23
C THR A 33 -13.19 1.95 7.40
N GLU A 34 -12.16 1.36 6.80
CA GLU A 34 -10.79 1.85 6.86
C GLU A 34 -10.34 2.39 5.50
N LYS A 35 -9.24 3.16 5.49
CA LYS A 35 -8.61 3.62 4.26
C LYS A 35 -7.58 2.58 3.79
N PRO A 36 -7.83 1.81 2.72
CA PRO A 36 -6.86 0.82 2.24
C PRO A 36 -5.65 1.52 1.61
N GLU A 37 -4.45 1.06 1.93
CA GLU A 37 -3.21 1.53 1.28
C GLU A 37 -3.07 0.98 -0.15
N ARG A 38 -3.66 -0.20 -0.40
CA ARG A 38 -3.63 -0.89 -1.68
C ARG A 38 -5.00 -1.47 -1.97
N LEU A 39 -5.45 -1.27 -3.20
CA LEU A 39 -6.71 -1.82 -3.70
C LEU A 39 -6.45 -2.51 -5.05
N SER A 40 -7.00 -3.71 -5.22
CA SER A 40 -7.00 -4.40 -6.51
C SER A 40 -7.99 -3.73 -7.47
N LEU A 41 -7.60 -3.56 -8.74
CA LEU A 41 -8.52 -3.08 -9.77
C LEU A 41 -9.76 -3.97 -9.92
N LYS A 42 -9.61 -5.29 -9.72
CA LYS A 42 -10.75 -6.23 -9.76
C LYS A 42 -11.77 -5.89 -8.66
N ILE A 43 -11.29 -5.58 -7.46
CA ILE A 43 -12.15 -5.18 -6.33
C ILE A 43 -12.80 -3.83 -6.63
N LEU A 44 -12.03 -2.86 -7.12
CA LEU A 44 -12.56 -1.55 -7.50
C LEU A 44 -13.70 -1.67 -8.51
N MET A 45 -13.50 -2.41 -9.61
CA MET A 45 -14.53 -2.61 -10.63
C MET A 45 -15.76 -3.32 -10.08
N ALA A 46 -15.58 -4.33 -9.22
CA ALA A 46 -16.69 -5.01 -8.58
C ALA A 46 -17.48 -4.07 -7.64
N LEU A 47 -16.79 -3.23 -6.87
CA LEU A 47 -17.43 -2.22 -6.03
C LEU A 47 -18.19 -1.19 -6.86
N LEU A 48 -17.64 -0.75 -7.99
CA LEU A 48 -18.34 0.18 -8.88
C LEU A 48 -19.57 -0.46 -9.51
N ASP A 49 -19.57 -1.75 -9.84
CA ASP A 49 -20.72 -2.45 -10.39
C ASP A 49 -21.83 -2.68 -9.33
N ILE A 50 -21.43 -3.22 -8.17
CA ILE A 50 -22.32 -3.40 -7.00
C ILE A 50 -22.84 -2.04 -6.47
N LEU A 51 -21.98 -1.03 -6.53
CA LEU A 51 -22.14 0.40 -6.28
C LEU A 51 -23.07 1.11 -7.26
N GLY A 52 -22.94 0.69 -8.52
CA GLY A 52 -23.33 1.35 -9.78
C GLY A 52 -23.29 2.85 -9.64
N CYS A 53 -22.10 3.30 -9.26
CA CYS A 53 -21.65 4.66 -9.20
C CYS A 53 -20.44 4.78 -10.13
N SER A 54 -20.12 6.00 -10.55
CA SER A 54 -18.89 6.25 -11.31
C SER A 54 -17.64 6.15 -10.43
N MET A 55 -16.46 6.12 -11.05
CA MET A 55 -15.19 6.09 -10.32
C MET A 55 -15.01 7.32 -9.42
N GLU A 56 -15.39 8.49 -9.92
CA GLU A 56 -15.29 9.78 -9.22
C GLU A 56 -16.20 9.88 -8.00
N GLU A 57 -17.30 9.12 -7.97
CA GLU A 57 -18.21 9.03 -6.82
C GLU A 57 -17.67 8.09 -5.72
N LEU A 58 -16.74 7.19 -6.05
CA LEU A 58 -16.21 6.20 -5.10
C LEU A 58 -14.82 6.56 -4.58
N ILE A 59 -13.96 7.12 -5.42
CA ILE A 59 -12.57 7.45 -5.09
C ILE A 59 -12.20 8.85 -5.55
N GLU A 60 -11.30 9.49 -4.81
CA GLU A 60 -10.74 10.79 -5.15
C GLU A 60 -9.20 10.70 -5.26
N PRO A 61 -8.57 11.40 -6.22
CA PRO A 61 -7.12 11.50 -6.28
C PRO A 61 -6.61 12.24 -5.04
N MET A 62 -5.77 11.56 -4.26
CA MET A 62 -5.04 12.23 -3.19
C MET A 62 -3.71 12.76 -3.73
N ALA A 63 -3.46 14.06 -3.53
CA ALA A 63 -2.14 14.62 -3.71
C ALA A 63 -1.18 13.96 -2.72
N VAL A 64 -0.27 13.12 -3.21
CA VAL A 64 0.80 12.57 -2.38
C VAL A 64 1.73 13.74 -2.07
N ALA A 65 1.69 14.25 -0.84
CA ALA A 65 2.70 15.18 -0.36
C ALA A 65 4.04 14.48 -0.54
N GLY A 66 4.82 14.98 -1.49
CA GLY A 66 5.97 14.27 -2.03
C GLY A 66 6.85 13.75 -0.91
N ALA A 67 7.19 12.45 -0.98
CA ALA A 67 8.25 11.88 -0.17
C ALA A 67 9.40 12.88 -0.17
N ALA A 68 9.65 13.51 0.98
CA ALA A 68 10.67 14.53 1.09
C ALA A 68 11.94 13.92 0.50
N ARG A 69 12.35 14.41 -0.68
CA ARG A 69 13.58 13.98 -1.33
C ARG A 69 14.64 14.21 -0.28
N ARG A 70 15.12 13.12 0.31
CA ARG A 70 16.16 13.18 1.34
C ARG A 70 17.32 13.86 0.65
N LYS A 71 17.56 15.14 0.97
CA LYS A 71 18.65 15.92 0.38
C LYS A 71 19.91 15.14 0.75
N THR A 72 20.51 14.45 -0.21
CA THR A 72 21.86 13.94 -0.05
C THR A 72 22.73 15.17 0.11
N ALA A 73 23.26 15.38 1.31
CA ALA A 73 24.23 16.43 1.56
C ALA A 73 25.43 16.19 0.64
N VAL A 74 25.57 17.01 -0.39
CA VAL A 74 26.77 17.08 -1.19
C VAL A 74 27.69 18.05 -0.46
N GLY A 75 28.63 17.48 0.29
CA GLY A 75 29.93 18.03 0.66
C GLY A 75 29.97 19.33 1.45
N GLU A 76 30.34 19.23 2.73
CA GLU A 76 31.25 20.20 3.34
C GLU A 76 32.42 19.47 4.00
N THR A 77 33.59 19.99 3.70
CA THR A 77 34.94 19.54 4.00
C THR A 77 35.29 19.69 5.47
N GLY A 78 35.86 18.63 6.07
CA GLY A 78 36.68 18.72 7.28
C GLY A 78 36.07 18.03 8.51
N GLY A 79 36.66 16.91 8.93
CA GLY A 79 36.35 16.28 10.21
C GLY A 79 36.54 14.76 10.20
N GLU A 80 37.77 14.35 10.51
CA GLU A 80 38.25 13.01 10.93
C GLU A 80 37.88 11.76 10.09
N PRO A 81 38.85 10.87 9.77
CA PRO A 81 38.55 9.63 9.06
C PRO A 81 37.74 8.69 9.96
N GLY A 82 36.43 8.67 9.75
CA GLY A 82 35.54 7.64 10.29
C GLY A 82 35.98 6.24 9.84
N VAL A 83 35.57 5.23 10.62
CA VAL A 83 35.92 3.80 10.55
C VAL A 83 35.85 3.16 9.14
N GLY A 84 35.29 3.83 8.14
CA GLY A 84 35.31 3.43 6.73
C GLY A 84 36.65 3.60 6.00
N ALA A 85 37.62 4.35 6.55
CA ALA A 85 38.96 4.49 5.95
C ALA A 85 39.89 3.30 6.25
N LEU A 86 39.54 2.46 7.24
CA LEU A 86 40.30 1.26 7.60
C LEU A 86 39.95 0.12 6.63
N ARG A 87 40.75 0.01 5.55
CA ARG A 87 40.65 -1.13 4.63
C ARG A 87 41.21 -2.40 5.29
N PRO A 88 40.44 -3.48 5.43
CA PRO A 88 40.95 -4.72 6.01
C PRO A 88 42.04 -5.33 5.13
N LYS A 89 43.15 -5.74 5.74
CA LYS A 89 44.26 -6.41 5.06
C LYS A 89 43.86 -7.86 4.76
N ARG A 90 44.05 -8.32 3.52
CA ARG A 90 43.71 -9.70 3.11
C ARG A 90 44.48 -10.72 3.97
N ALA A 91 43.75 -11.65 4.58
CA ALA A 91 44.35 -12.78 5.27
C ALA A 91 45.01 -13.75 4.27
N ARG A 92 46.17 -14.30 4.65
CA ARG A 92 46.75 -15.48 4.00
C ARG A 92 46.51 -16.67 4.91
N VAL A 93 45.77 -17.65 4.42
CA VAL A 93 45.53 -18.90 5.15
C VAL A 93 46.67 -19.86 4.81
N LEU A 94 47.40 -20.30 5.82
CA LEU A 94 48.38 -21.38 5.68
C LEU A 94 47.67 -22.73 5.91
N PRO A 95 47.95 -23.76 5.10
CA PRO A 95 47.46 -25.10 5.36
C PRO A 95 48.12 -25.67 6.62
N LYS A 96 47.36 -26.50 7.36
CA LYS A 96 47.80 -27.16 8.59
C LYS A 96 48.92 -28.16 8.35
#